data_AF-A0A8B7PHR8-F1
#
_entry.id   AF-A0A8B7PHR8-F1
#
_cell.length_a   1.000
_cell.length_b   1.000
_cell.length_c   1.000
_cell.angle_alpha   90.00
_cell.angle_beta   90.00
_cell.angle_gamma   90.00
#
_symmetry.space_group_name_H-M   'P 1'
#
loop_
_entity.id
_entity.type
_entity.pdbx_description
1 polymer ?
#
loop_
_entity_poly.entity_id
_entity_poly.type
_entity_poly.pdbx_seq_one_letter_code
_entity_poly.pdbx_strand_id
1 'polypeptide(L)'
;MDNAITRACQTGFWLLYDNIGYNTASTCLSIDIDTCSDLGSCSKPSSLRFAGSPYVFNEPYFNLYHGEAYTGEEFAGNRTTSSIGDMVAYSIIITGVDSWTLFEGSDFTGFRVCAVPDQVYVGADGTVINYGEFFMLYELNLRYINSLKQGCHSDTVVSAKAVKDKREKEAIGGK
;
A
#
# COMPACT_ATOMS: atom_id res chain seq x y z
N MET A 1 -18.46 -13.73 -13.25
CA MET A 1 -19.44 -12.89 -12.52
C MET A 1 -18.80 -11.53 -12.37
N ASP A 2 -19.49 -10.48 -12.81
CA ASP A 2 -19.02 -9.10 -12.82
C ASP A 2 -19.91 -8.29 -11.86
N ASN A 3 -19.34 -7.41 -11.05
CA ASN A 3 -20.07 -6.41 -10.25
C ASN A 3 -21.08 -6.94 -9.20
N ALA A 4 -20.82 -8.10 -8.58
CA ALA A 4 -21.79 -8.77 -7.67
C ALA A 4 -21.54 -8.56 -6.17
N ILE A 5 -20.37 -8.03 -5.77
CA ILE A 5 -20.04 -7.91 -4.34
C ILE A 5 -20.64 -6.60 -3.81
N THR A 6 -21.66 -6.73 -2.96
CA THR A 6 -22.38 -5.59 -2.36
C THR A 6 -22.11 -5.43 -0.87
N ARG A 7 -21.71 -6.52 -0.21
CA ARG A 7 -21.40 -6.58 1.22
C ARG A 7 -20.28 -7.60 1.45
N ALA A 8 -19.36 -7.27 2.35
CA ALA A 8 -18.29 -8.18 2.75
C ALA A 8 -18.05 -8.06 4.26
N CYS A 9 -17.60 -9.15 4.87
CA CYS A 9 -17.01 -9.14 6.21
C CYS A 9 -15.50 -9.18 6.03
N GLN A 10 -14.82 -8.15 6.49
CA GLN A 10 -13.42 -7.90 6.18
C GLN A 10 -12.59 -7.82 7.44
N THR A 11 -11.41 -8.43 7.34
CA THR A 11 -10.34 -8.30 8.31
C THR A 11 -9.04 -8.09 7.54
N GLY A 12 -8.30 -7.04 7.87
CA GLY A 12 -7.04 -6.65 7.24
C GLY A 12 -7.19 -5.56 6.17
N PHE A 13 -6.16 -5.41 5.34
CA PHE A 13 -6.07 -4.37 4.31
C PHE A 13 -6.47 -4.97 2.94
N TRP A 14 -7.55 -4.47 2.37
CA TRP A 14 -8.12 -4.94 1.11
C TRP A 14 -8.09 -3.85 0.03
N LEU A 15 -7.70 -4.28 -1.17
CA LEU A 15 -7.74 -3.53 -2.43
C LEU A 15 -8.91 -4.08 -3.24
N LEU A 16 -9.85 -3.21 -3.60
CA LEU A 16 -11.05 -3.56 -4.33
C LEU A 16 -11.02 -2.86 -5.70
N TYR A 17 -11.10 -3.65 -6.77
CA TYR A 17 -10.96 -3.16 -8.14
C TYR A 17 -12.25 -3.36 -8.90
N ASP A 18 -12.63 -2.35 -9.67
CA ASP A 18 -13.82 -2.36 -10.53
C ASP A 18 -13.74 -3.40 -11.66
N ASN A 19 -12.53 -3.81 -12.02
CA ASN A 19 -12.30 -4.72 -13.13
C ASN A 19 -11.62 -6.00 -12.65
N ILE A 20 -11.75 -7.06 -13.45
CA ILE A 20 -10.97 -8.28 -13.27
C ILE A 20 -9.48 -8.02 -13.55
N GLY A 21 -8.60 -8.76 -12.88
CA GLY A 21 -7.16 -8.70 -13.12
C GLY A 21 -6.47 -7.44 -12.59
N TYR A 22 -7.02 -6.78 -11.57
CA TYR A 22 -6.33 -5.72 -10.81
C TYR A 22 -5.98 -4.48 -11.66
N ASN A 23 -6.87 -4.03 -12.55
CA ASN A 23 -6.59 -3.02 -13.58
C ASN A 23 -7.19 -1.60 -13.32
N THR A 24 -6.87 -0.68 -14.24
CA THR A 24 -6.54 0.76 -14.13
C THR A 24 -7.66 1.80 -13.91
N ALA A 25 -8.88 1.42 -13.53
CA ALA A 25 -9.97 2.41 -13.45
C ALA A 25 -10.12 3.05 -12.06
N SER A 26 -10.13 2.24 -11.01
CA SER A 26 -10.35 2.68 -9.63
C SER A 26 -9.93 1.55 -8.69
N THR A 27 -9.16 1.89 -7.67
CA THR A 27 -8.84 1.00 -6.54
C THR A 27 -9.41 1.64 -5.29
N CYS A 28 -10.38 0.96 -4.69
CA CYS A 28 -10.89 1.33 -3.38
C CYS A 28 -10.08 0.60 -2.31
N LEU A 29 -9.72 1.32 -1.25
CA LEU A 29 -9.04 0.77 -0.09
C LEU A 29 -10.06 0.52 1.01
N SER A 30 -10.02 -0.67 1.61
CA SER A 30 -10.75 -0.98 2.83
C SER A 30 -9.79 -1.54 3.87
N ILE A 31 -9.81 -0.97 5.06
CA ILE A 31 -9.07 -1.49 6.21
C ILE A 31 -10.10 -1.70 7.30
N ASP A 32 -10.29 -2.96 7.68
CA ASP A 32 -11.35 -3.36 8.59
C ASP A 32 -10.86 -4.49 9.51
N ILE A 33 -11.48 -4.61 10.69
CA ILE A 33 -11.25 -5.73 11.62
C ILE A 33 -12.60 -6.28 12.02
N ASP A 34 -12.88 -7.53 11.62
CA ASP A 34 -14.11 -8.28 11.91
C ASP A 34 -15.38 -7.45 11.66
N THR A 35 -15.37 -6.64 10.61
CA THR A 35 -16.45 -5.69 10.30
C THR A 35 -17.14 -6.09 9.02
N CYS A 36 -18.47 -6.17 9.06
CA CYS A 36 -19.30 -6.44 7.90
C CYS A 36 -19.99 -5.15 7.44
N SER A 37 -19.58 -4.64 6.30
CA SER A 37 -20.08 -3.38 5.73
C SER A 37 -20.57 -3.57 4.30
N ASP A 38 -21.49 -2.70 3.90
CA ASP A 38 -21.86 -2.59 2.50
C ASP A 38 -20.73 -1.85 1.78
N LEU A 39 -20.27 -2.41 0.66
CA LEU A 39 -19.14 -1.86 -0.09
C LEU A 39 -19.53 -0.64 -0.94
N GLY A 40 -20.70 -0.04 -0.70
CA GLY A 40 -21.35 0.92 -1.60
C GLY A 40 -20.61 2.25 -1.82
N SER A 41 -19.61 2.58 -1.01
CA SER A 41 -18.69 3.69 -1.26
C SER A 41 -17.60 3.34 -2.29
N CYS A 42 -17.28 2.05 -2.44
CA CYS A 42 -16.47 1.52 -3.52
C CYS A 42 -17.40 1.19 -4.70
N SER A 43 -17.00 1.57 -5.92
CA SER A 43 -17.63 1.05 -7.13
C SER A 43 -17.61 -0.48 -7.10
N LYS A 44 -18.72 -1.09 -7.53
CA LYS A 44 -19.00 -2.53 -7.40
C LYS A 44 -17.79 -3.38 -7.82
N PRO A 45 -17.03 -3.96 -6.89
CA PRO A 45 -15.73 -4.52 -7.24
C PRO A 45 -15.90 -5.88 -7.93
N SER A 46 -15.05 -6.12 -8.92
CA SER A 46 -14.96 -7.36 -9.69
C SER A 46 -13.71 -8.17 -9.42
N SER A 47 -12.71 -7.58 -8.74
CA SER A 47 -11.61 -8.34 -8.14
C SER A 47 -11.15 -7.72 -6.81
N LEU A 48 -10.53 -8.55 -5.97
CA LEU A 48 -10.05 -8.20 -4.64
C LEU A 48 -8.60 -8.66 -4.50
N ARG A 49 -7.78 -7.87 -3.80
CA ARG A 49 -6.41 -8.26 -3.41
C ARG A 49 -6.17 -7.89 -1.96
N PHE A 50 -5.50 -8.76 -1.22
CA PHE A 50 -5.09 -8.51 0.16
C PHE A 50 -3.70 -7.86 0.18
N ALA A 51 -3.49 -6.86 1.04
CA ALA A 51 -2.19 -6.26 1.30
C ALA A 51 -1.76 -6.51 2.75
N GLY A 52 -0.49 -6.85 2.94
CA GLY A 52 0.10 -7.19 4.23
C GLY A 52 0.42 -8.68 4.40
N SER A 53 0.89 -9.02 5.61
CA SER A 53 1.28 -10.39 5.93
C SER A 53 0.08 -11.34 5.97
N PRO A 54 0.18 -12.54 5.37
CA PRO A 54 -0.87 -13.55 5.44
C PRO A 54 -0.96 -14.24 6.81
N TYR A 55 -0.07 -13.92 7.75
CA TYR A 55 0.03 -14.58 9.05
C TYR A 55 -0.40 -13.70 10.23
N VAL A 56 0.06 -12.44 10.29
CA VAL A 56 -0.17 -11.53 11.43
C VAL A 56 -0.26 -10.06 10.97
N PHE A 57 -1.24 -9.29 11.45
CA PHE A 57 -1.51 -7.92 10.97
C PHE A 57 -0.34 -6.93 11.02
N ASN A 58 0.51 -7.02 12.06
CA ASN A 58 1.63 -6.10 12.25
C ASN A 58 2.99 -6.76 12.04
N GLU A 59 3.04 -7.91 11.38
CA GLU A 59 4.32 -8.40 10.87
C GLU A 59 4.83 -7.40 9.81
N PRO A 60 6.11 -6.98 9.87
CA PRO A 60 6.71 -6.16 8.82
C PRO A 60 6.50 -6.77 7.44
N TYR A 61 5.77 -6.09 6.58
CA TYR A 61 5.46 -6.59 5.25
C TYR A 61 5.34 -5.45 4.25
N PHE A 62 5.71 -5.70 3.01
CA PHE A 62 5.50 -4.78 1.90
C PHE A 62 4.76 -5.47 0.76
N ASN A 63 3.98 -4.69 0.03
CA ASN A 63 3.38 -5.04 -1.24
C ASN A 63 3.72 -3.93 -2.24
N LEU A 64 4.53 -4.26 -3.24
CA LEU A 64 4.88 -3.40 -4.36
C LEU A 64 3.98 -3.69 -5.54
N TYR A 65 3.61 -2.65 -6.29
CA TYR A 65 2.74 -2.79 -7.45
C TYR A 65 3.33 -2.13 -8.69
N HIS A 66 3.17 -2.78 -9.84
CA HIS A 66 3.69 -2.28 -11.12
C HIS A 66 2.97 -1.01 -11.59
N GLY A 67 1.71 -0.81 -11.22
CA GLY A 67 0.98 0.40 -11.53
C GLY A 67 0.96 1.38 -10.36
N GLU A 68 0.60 2.62 -10.67
CA GLU A 68 0.13 3.57 -9.66
C GLU A 68 -1.19 3.07 -9.05
N ALA A 69 -1.54 3.63 -7.88
CA ALA A 69 -2.76 3.29 -7.13
C ALA A 69 -2.96 1.77 -6.95
N TYR A 70 -1.86 1.04 -6.75
CA TYR A 70 -1.84 -0.38 -6.43
C TYR A 70 -2.36 -1.30 -7.55
N THR A 71 -2.24 -0.88 -8.80
CA THR A 71 -2.69 -1.65 -9.96
C THR A 71 -1.58 -2.55 -10.53
N GLY A 72 -1.95 -3.54 -11.34
CA GLY A 72 -1.00 -4.39 -12.06
C GLY A 72 -0.37 -5.50 -11.21
N GLU A 73 0.77 -6.01 -11.67
CA GLU A 73 1.53 -7.09 -11.02
C GLU A 73 1.99 -6.70 -9.60
N GLU A 74 2.10 -7.69 -8.72
CA GLU A 74 2.49 -7.51 -7.32
C GLU A 74 3.80 -8.25 -7.02
N PHE A 75 4.69 -7.58 -6.29
CA PHE A 75 5.85 -8.20 -5.64
C PHE A 75 5.76 -7.90 -4.14
N ALA A 76 5.70 -8.95 -3.31
CA ALA A 76 5.43 -8.80 -1.89
C ALA A 76 6.36 -9.65 -1.02
N GLY A 77 6.57 -9.22 0.22
CA GLY A 77 7.41 -9.94 1.15
C GLY A 77 7.70 -9.20 2.45
N ASN A 78 8.54 -9.81 3.28
CA ASN A 78 8.92 -9.30 4.61
C ASN A 78 10.44 -9.28 4.83
N ARG A 79 11.24 -9.36 3.75
CA ARG A 79 12.71 -9.41 3.84
C ARG A 79 13.34 -8.29 3.05
N THR A 80 14.55 -7.90 3.47
CA THR A 80 15.43 -7.10 2.61
C THR A 80 15.63 -7.81 1.28
N THR A 81 15.39 -7.09 0.19
CA THR A 81 15.36 -7.61 -1.18
C THR A 81 16.26 -6.74 -2.04
N SER A 82 17.35 -7.32 -2.56
CA SER A 82 18.34 -6.61 -3.38
C SER A 82 17.88 -6.35 -4.81
N SER A 83 16.86 -7.06 -5.30
CA SER A 83 16.19 -6.73 -6.56
C SER A 83 14.81 -7.37 -6.59
N ILE A 84 13.84 -6.68 -7.19
CA ILE A 84 12.49 -7.20 -7.47
C ILE A 84 12.41 -7.88 -8.86
N GLY A 85 13.56 -8.15 -9.48
CA GLY A 85 13.67 -8.81 -10.78
C GLY A 85 13.38 -7.86 -11.94
N ASP A 86 12.68 -8.37 -12.96
CA ASP A 86 12.29 -7.60 -14.15
C ASP A 86 11.11 -6.65 -13.90
N MET A 87 10.50 -6.73 -12.72
CA MET A 87 9.43 -5.83 -12.30
C MET A 87 9.99 -4.44 -11.98
N VAL A 88 9.17 -3.42 -12.24
CA VAL A 88 9.38 -2.06 -11.75
C VAL A 88 8.12 -1.64 -11.02
N ALA A 89 8.25 -1.16 -9.78
CA ALA A 89 7.11 -0.78 -8.96
C ALA A 89 6.92 0.73 -8.89
N TYR A 90 5.65 1.17 -8.89
CA TYR A 90 5.20 2.57 -8.95
C TYR A 90 4.19 2.95 -7.85
N SER A 91 3.82 1.98 -7.02
CA SER A 91 3.12 2.23 -5.76
C SER A 91 3.46 1.14 -4.76
N ILE A 92 3.26 1.44 -3.47
CA ILE A 92 3.63 0.55 -2.37
C ILE A 92 2.66 0.69 -1.19
N ILE A 93 2.33 -0.45 -0.59
CA ILE A 93 1.73 -0.54 0.74
C ILE A 93 2.75 -1.21 1.65
N ILE A 94 2.93 -0.66 2.85
CA ILE A 94 3.73 -1.24 3.93
C ILE A 94 2.77 -1.52 5.07
N THR A 95 2.80 -2.72 5.65
CA THR A 95 2.08 -3.06 6.89
C THR A 95 3.05 -3.43 8.00
N GLY A 96 2.62 -3.25 9.24
CA GLY A 96 3.47 -3.37 10.41
C GLY A 96 4.15 -2.05 10.78
N VAL A 97 5.05 -2.13 11.75
CA VAL A 97 5.65 -0.94 12.39
C VAL A 97 7.02 -0.58 11.85
N ASP A 98 7.63 -1.47 11.06
CA ASP A 98 9.00 -1.29 10.59
C ASP A 98 9.04 -0.39 9.36
N SER A 99 9.95 0.57 9.40
CA SER A 99 10.24 1.42 8.24
C SER A 99 11.01 0.64 7.18
N TRP A 100 10.90 1.08 5.93
CA TRP A 100 11.60 0.48 4.79
C TRP A 100 12.33 1.56 3.99
N THR A 101 13.60 1.32 3.69
CA THR A 101 14.33 2.14 2.73
C THR A 101 14.10 1.59 1.34
N LEU A 102 13.57 2.43 0.46
CA LEU A 102 13.23 2.12 -0.92
C LEU A 102 14.30 2.73 -1.82
N PHE A 103 14.80 1.96 -2.79
CA PHE A 103 15.88 2.35 -3.69
C PHE A 103 15.43 2.25 -5.15
N GLU A 104 15.82 3.24 -5.96
CA GLU A 104 15.59 3.18 -7.41
C GLU A 104 16.46 2.09 -8.08
N GLY A 105 17.68 1.86 -7.59
CA GLY A 105 18.59 0.86 -8.16
C GLY A 105 18.46 -0.52 -7.51
N SER A 106 18.96 -1.54 -8.19
CA SER A 106 19.23 -2.85 -7.57
C SER A 106 20.40 -2.75 -6.58
N ASP A 107 20.54 -3.75 -5.72
CA ASP A 107 21.60 -3.89 -4.73
C ASP A 107 21.76 -2.65 -3.84
N PHE A 108 20.63 -2.01 -3.52
CA PHE A 108 20.55 -0.83 -2.65
C PHE A 108 21.32 0.39 -3.19
N THR A 109 21.36 0.55 -4.51
CA THR A 109 22.02 1.68 -5.19
C THR A 109 21.04 2.77 -5.64
N GLY A 110 21.57 3.92 -6.04
CA GLY A 110 20.78 5.03 -6.56
C GLY A 110 20.13 5.91 -5.49
N PHE A 111 19.14 6.71 -5.93
CA PHE A 111 18.34 7.55 -5.04
C PHE A 111 17.49 6.68 -4.11
N ARG A 112 17.27 7.15 -2.88
CA ARG A 112 16.68 6.36 -1.81
C ARG A 112 15.94 7.22 -0.80
N VAL A 113 14.90 6.63 -0.23
CA VAL A 113 14.04 7.26 0.79
C VAL A 113 13.70 6.23 1.85
N CYS A 114 13.67 6.63 3.12
CA CYS A 114 13.07 5.83 4.16
C CYS A 114 11.58 6.14 4.25
N ALA A 115 10.73 5.15 3.98
CA ALA A 115 9.29 5.23 4.15
C ALA A 115 8.90 4.68 5.53
N VAL A 116 8.13 5.47 6.29
CA VAL A 116 7.66 5.13 7.64
C VAL A 116 6.16 4.82 7.60
N PRO A 117 5.73 3.60 7.98
CA PRO A 117 4.31 3.22 8.03
C PRO A 117 3.64 3.68 9.33
N ASP A 118 3.48 5.00 9.49
CA ASP A 118 2.96 5.63 10.71
C ASP A 118 1.46 5.96 10.65
N GLN A 119 0.72 5.36 9.72
CA GLN A 119 -0.74 5.37 9.78
C GLN A 119 -1.24 4.22 10.67
N VAL A 120 -2.38 4.45 11.32
CA VAL A 120 -2.94 3.53 12.30
C VAL A 120 -4.44 3.39 12.06
N TYR A 121 -4.90 2.15 11.92
CA TYR A 121 -6.29 1.78 12.02
C TYR A 121 -6.53 1.02 13.34
N VAL A 122 -7.59 1.37 14.05
CA VAL A 122 -7.98 0.72 15.32
C VAL A 122 -9.37 0.13 15.16
N GLY A 123 -9.46 -1.20 15.26
CA GLY A 123 -10.71 -1.94 15.23
C GLY A 123 -11.54 -1.71 16.50
N ALA A 124 -12.83 -2.07 16.43
CA ALA A 124 -13.75 -1.92 17.57
C ALA A 124 -13.34 -2.78 18.79
N ASP A 125 -12.60 -3.86 18.56
CA ASP A 125 -12.03 -4.75 19.58
C ASP A 125 -10.69 -4.24 20.16
N GLY A 126 -10.19 -3.10 19.68
CA GLY A 126 -8.89 -2.54 20.06
C GLY A 126 -7.71 -3.13 19.29
N THR A 127 -7.93 -4.04 18.34
CA THR A 127 -6.87 -4.54 17.46
C THR A 127 -6.35 -3.39 16.58
N VAL A 128 -5.04 -3.31 16.40
CA VAL A 128 -4.38 -2.23 15.67
C VAL A 128 -3.75 -2.77 14.39
N ILE A 129 -3.94 -2.06 13.27
CA ILE A 129 -3.21 -2.27 12.02
C ILE A 129 -2.37 -1.02 11.77
N ASN A 130 -1.05 -1.19 11.75
CA ASN A 130 -0.11 -0.14 11.37
C ASN A 130 0.21 -0.29 9.88
N TYR A 131 0.22 0.82 9.16
CA TYR A 131 0.43 0.80 7.73
C TYR A 131 0.99 2.11 7.17
N GLY A 132 1.50 2.04 5.95
CA GLY A 132 1.87 3.17 5.13
C GLY A 132 1.43 2.94 3.70
N GLU A 133 0.78 3.94 3.11
CA GLU A 133 0.25 3.89 1.76
C GLU A 133 0.88 5.00 0.90
N PHE A 134 1.46 4.60 -0.23
CA PHE A 134 2.04 5.52 -1.20
C PHE A 134 1.48 5.15 -2.58
N PHE A 135 0.49 5.91 -3.03
CA PHE A 135 -0.28 5.63 -4.25
C PHE A 135 0.56 5.93 -5.48
N MET A 136 1.45 6.90 -5.37
CA MET A 136 2.29 7.38 -6.46
C MET A 136 3.67 7.68 -5.90
N LEU A 137 4.72 7.13 -6.50
CA LEU A 137 6.07 7.29 -5.96
C LEU A 137 6.63 8.71 -5.99
N TYR A 138 6.03 9.64 -6.76
CA TYR A 138 6.39 11.05 -6.64
C TYR A 138 6.09 11.60 -5.22
N GLU A 139 5.16 11.00 -4.46
CA GLU A 139 4.91 11.33 -3.05
C GLU A 139 6.18 11.14 -2.20
N LEU A 140 7.09 10.29 -2.67
CA LEU A 140 8.38 9.97 -2.07
C LEU A 140 9.59 10.57 -2.82
N ASN A 141 9.35 11.37 -3.86
CA ASN A 141 10.35 11.80 -4.86
C ASN A 141 11.11 10.63 -5.51
N LEU A 142 10.49 9.44 -5.59
CA LEU A 142 11.01 8.28 -6.31
C LEU A 142 10.38 8.20 -7.70
N ARG A 143 11.14 7.76 -8.70
CA ARG A 143 10.58 7.44 -10.02
C ARG A 143 10.03 6.02 -10.08
N TYR A 144 10.71 5.10 -9.42
CA TYR A 144 10.37 3.69 -9.31
C TYR A 144 11.12 3.05 -8.14
N ILE A 145 10.74 1.84 -7.77
CA ILE A 145 11.46 1.00 -6.79
C ILE A 145 12.02 -0.22 -7.51
N ASN A 146 13.28 -0.58 -7.22
CA ASN A 146 13.90 -1.82 -7.70
C ASN A 146 14.48 -2.67 -6.55
N SER A 147 14.88 -2.05 -5.44
CA SER A 147 15.30 -2.79 -4.24
C SER A 147 14.81 -2.12 -2.96
N LEU A 148 14.73 -2.89 -1.88
CA LEU A 148 14.29 -2.38 -0.59
C LEU A 148 15.00 -3.06 0.58
N LYS A 149 15.28 -2.28 1.61
CA LYS A 149 15.97 -2.71 2.83
C LYS A 149 15.17 -2.32 4.05
N GLN A 150 14.97 -3.25 4.97
CA GLN A 150 14.27 -2.99 6.22
C GLN A 150 15.07 -2.02 7.11
N GLY A 151 14.37 -1.11 7.76
CA GLY A 151 14.92 0.02 8.53
C GLY A 151 15.21 1.27 7.68
N CYS A 152 15.59 2.36 8.34
CA CYS A 152 16.01 3.60 7.68
C CYS A 152 17.51 3.64 7.40
N HIS A 153 17.87 3.63 6.12
CA HIS A 153 19.22 3.72 5.56
C HIS A 153 19.32 4.91 4.57
N SER A 154 18.53 5.95 4.80
CA SER A 154 18.52 7.21 4.05
C SER A 154 18.31 8.38 5.01
N ASP A 155 18.93 9.51 4.73
CA ASP A 155 18.69 10.77 5.44
C ASP A 155 17.32 11.38 5.07
N THR A 156 16.79 11.02 3.89
CA THR A 156 15.45 11.41 3.47
C THR A 156 14.44 10.46 4.08
N VAL A 157 13.71 10.92 5.08
CA VAL A 157 12.66 10.15 5.76
C VAL A 157 11.28 10.73 5.42
N VAL A 158 10.34 9.87 5.04
CA VAL A 158 8.97 10.27 4.67
C VAL A 158 7.96 9.47 5.47
N SER A 159 7.06 10.21 6.14
CA SER A 159 5.93 9.70 6.91
C SER A 159 4.74 9.43 5.99
N ALA A 160 4.17 8.23 6.05
CA ALA A 160 2.96 7.90 5.31
C ALA A 160 1.77 8.74 5.76
N LYS A 161 1.67 9.06 7.05
CA LYS A 161 0.66 9.96 7.58
C LYS A 161 0.79 11.36 6.99
N ALA A 162 2.01 11.91 6.96
CA ALA A 162 2.25 13.25 6.41
C ALA A 162 1.91 13.33 4.91
N VAL A 163 2.21 12.28 4.14
CA VAL A 163 1.83 12.16 2.73
C VAL A 163 0.30 12.17 2.57
N LYS A 164 -0.42 11.35 3.34
CA LYS A 164 -1.89 11.33 3.31
C LYS A 164 -2.51 12.67 3.69
N ASP A 165 -2.05 13.28 4.78
CA ASP A 165 -2.54 14.59 5.23
C ASP A 165 -2.34 15.68 4.15
N LYS A 166 -1.22 15.62 3.41
CA LYS A 166 -0.95 16.55 2.29
C LYS A 166 -1.93 16.32 1.15
N ARG A 167 -2.13 15.07 0.72
CA ARG A 167 -3.04 14.70 -0.37
C ARG A 167 -4.48 15.13 -0.08
N GLU A 168 -4.95 14.91 1.15
CA GLU A 168 -6.29 15.33 1.56
C GLU A 168 -6.47 16.85 1.54
N LYS A 169 -5.46 17.62 1.97
CA LYS A 169 -5.48 19.09 1.90
C LYS A 169 -5.54 19.59 0.46
N GLU A 170 -4.77 19.00 -0.44
CA GLU A 170 -4.76 19.36 -1.87
C GLU A 170 -6.10 19.06 -2.54
N ALA A 171 -6.75 17.95 -2.18
CA ALA A 171 -8.09 17.60 -2.67
C ALA A 171 -9.19 18.57 -2.20
N ILE A 172 -9.03 19.19 -1.03
CA ILE A 172 -9.98 20.16 -0.46
C ILE A 172 -9.71 21.58 -0.99
N GLY A 173 -8.44 21.97 -1.12
CA GLY A 173 -8.03 23.31 -1.57
C GLY A 173 -8.13 23.57 -3.07
N GLY A 174 -8.39 22.52 -3.87
CA GLY A 174 -8.68 22.62 -5.31
C GLY A 174 -10.14 22.90 -5.66
N LYS A 175 -10.99 23.26 -4.69
CA LYS A 175 -12.38 23.69 -4.88
C LYS A 175 -12.54 25.20 -4.79
#